data_AF-A0A2B7GSW9-F1
#
_entry.id   AF-A0A2B7GSW9-F1
#
_cell.length_a   1.000
_cell.length_b   1.000
_cell.length_c   1.000
_cell.angle_alpha   90.00
_cell.angle_beta   90.00
_cell.angle_gamma   90.00
#
_symmetry.space_group_name_H-M   'P 1'
#
loop_
_entity.id
_entity.type
_entity.pdbx_description
1 polymer ?
#
loop_
_entity_poly.entity_id
_entity_poly.type
_entity_poly.pdbx_seq_one_letter_code
_entity_poly.pdbx_strand_id
1 'polypeptide(L)' 'MSSDADVDPSEYEALADADVTMRQNEHGLHIADDEETGVSSQGQTPEEALANLAAAVEGYTDATDDDPGDDWL' A
#
# COMPACT_ATOMS: atom_id res chain seq x y z
N MET A 1 -10.91 11.93 -3.98
CA MET A 1 -9.62 12.28 -4.62
C MET A 1 -9.42 11.19 -5.66
N SER A 2 -9.30 11.54 -6.95
CA SER A 2 -9.16 10.56 -8.03
C SER A 2 -7.66 10.36 -8.24
N SER A 3 -7.13 9.18 -7.95
CA SER A 3 -5.78 8.83 -8.40
C SER A 3 -5.79 8.86 -9.93
N ASP A 4 -4.71 9.34 -10.54
CA ASP A 4 -4.54 9.47 -11.99
C ASP A 4 -4.22 8.11 -12.65
N ALA A 5 -4.78 7.04 -12.07
CA ALA A 5 -4.71 5.67 -12.52
C ALA A 5 -6.16 5.20 -12.69
N ASP A 6 -6.48 4.52 -13.79
CA ASP A 6 -7.79 3.89 -14.03
C ASP A 6 -8.11 2.74 -13.04
N VAL A 7 -7.46 2.71 -11.87
CA VAL A 7 -7.50 1.61 -10.91
C VAL A 7 -7.86 2.15 -9.53
N ASP A 8 -8.91 1.60 -8.96
CA ASP A 8 -9.40 1.98 -7.64
C ASP A 8 -8.72 1.11 -6.56
N PRO A 9 -7.96 1.69 -5.62
CA PRO A 9 -7.32 0.95 -4.53
C PRO A 9 -8.33 0.22 -3.65
N SER A 10 -9.58 0.69 -3.57
CA SER A 10 -10.62 0.06 -2.75
C SER A 10 -11.09 -1.31 -3.25
N GLU A 11 -10.66 -1.72 -4.45
CA GLU A 11 -10.87 -3.09 -4.95
C GLU A 11 -10.05 -4.15 -4.18
N TYR A 12 -9.03 -3.72 -3.43
CA TYR A 12 -8.21 -4.57 -2.58
C TYR A 12 -8.68 -4.45 -1.12
N GLU A 13 -9.04 -5.57 -0.49
CA GLU A 13 -9.58 -5.59 0.89
C GLU A 13 -8.65 -4.90 1.90
N ALA A 14 -7.34 -5.14 1.80
CA ALA A 14 -6.32 -4.50 2.65
C ALA A 14 -6.20 -2.97 2.45
N LEU A 15 -6.75 -2.43 1.35
CA LEU A 15 -6.67 -1.01 1.00
C LEU A 15 -8.06 -0.34 0.96
N ALA A 16 -9.13 -1.03 1.36
CA ALA A 16 -10.50 -0.54 1.26
C ALA A 16 -10.72 0.80 1.96
N ASP A 17 -10.01 1.02 3.07
CA ASP A 17 -10.06 2.23 3.90
C ASP A 17 -8.75 3.03 3.87
N ALA A 18 -7.75 2.60 3.08
CA ALA A 18 -6.42 3.21 3.07
C ALA A 18 -6.38 4.53 2.27
N ASP A 19 -5.59 5.49 2.74
CA ASP A 19 -5.32 6.73 2.01
C ASP A 19 -4.14 6.52 1.06
N VAL A 20 -4.45 6.04 -0.15
CA VAL A 20 -3.43 5.66 -1.15
C VAL A 20 -3.16 6.79 -2.13
N THR A 21 -1.88 7.17 -2.25
CA THR A 21 -1.39 8.07 -3.30
C THR A 21 -0.60 7.29 -4.35
N MET A 22 -0.70 7.73 -5.61
CA MET A 22 0.00 7.10 -6.75
C MET A 22 0.91 8.11 -7.43
N ARG A 23 2.17 7.74 -7.66
CA ARG A 23 3.16 8.54 -8.38
C ARG A 23 3.99 7.67 -9.33
N GLN A 24 4.56 8.29 -10.37
CA GLN A 24 5.49 7.62 -11.27
C GLN A 24 6.90 8.20 -11.11
N ASN A 25 7.92 7.34 -11.06
CA ASN A 25 9.31 7.78 -10.97
C ASN A 25 9.94 8.02 -12.35
N GLU A 26 11.20 8.48 -12.37
CA GLU A 26 11.96 8.77 -13.61
C GLU A 26 12.23 7.52 -14.48
N HIS A 27 12.07 6.33 -13.92
CA HIS A 27 12.23 5.05 -14.62
C HIS A 27 10.90 4.49 -15.15
N GLY A 28 9.80 5.20 -14.98
CA GLY A 28 8.47 4.78 -15.42
C GLY A 28 7.76 3.80 -14.49
N LEU A 29 8.29 3.53 -13.30
CA LEU A 29 7.63 2.66 -12.31
C LEU A 29 6.52 3.43 -11.60
N HIS A 30 5.39 2.75 -11.41
CA HIS A 30 4.29 3.20 -10.58
C HIS A 30 4.61 2.87 -9.13
N ILE A 31 4.41 3.86 -8.26
CA ILE A 31 4.64 3.76 -6.83
C ILE A 31 3.33 4.11 -6.14
N ALA A 32 2.80 3.16 -5.37
CA ALA A 32 1.64 3.34 -4.52
C ALA A 32 2.14 3.50 -3.08
N ASP A 33 1.76 4.61 -2.45
CA ASP A 33 2.11 4.96 -1.08
C ASP A 33 0.82 4.97 -0.25
N ASP A 34 0.77 4.21 0.85
CA ASP A 34 -0.28 4.30 1.86
C ASP A 34 0.14 5.33 2.91
N GLU A 35 -0.55 6.47 2.95
CA GLU A 35 -0.25 7.60 3.84
C GLU A 35 -0.60 7.29 5.31
N GLU A 36 -1.44 6.27 5.57
CA GLU A 36 -1.83 5.89 6.94
C GLU A 36 -0.75 5.03 7.59
N THR A 37 -0.32 3.96 6.92
CA THR A 37 0.69 3.04 7.45
C THR A 37 2.13 3.46 7.13
N GLY A 38 2.32 4.32 6.12
CA GLY A 38 3.62 4.65 5.55
C GLY A 38 4.24 3.53 4.70
N VAL A 39 3.47 2.48 4.39
CA VAL A 39 3.90 1.39 3.52
C VAL A 39 3.86 1.86 2.06
N SER A 40 4.92 1.56 1.32
CA SER A 40 5.02 1.88 -0.10
C SER A 40 5.30 0.63 -0.92
N SER A 41 4.75 0.54 -2.12
CA SER A 41 5.05 -0.53 -3.06
C SER A 41 5.14 -0.05 -4.50
N GLN A 42 5.73 -0.87 -5.37
CA GLN A 42 6.05 -0.49 -6.76
C GLN A 42 5.60 -1.55 -7.76
N GLY A 43 5.26 -1.13 -8.97
CA GLY A 43 4.86 -1.99 -10.08
C GLY A 43 5.16 -1.38 -11.45
N GLN A 44 5.16 -2.21 -12.50
CA GLN A 44 5.29 -1.73 -13.87
C GLN A 44 3.99 -1.11 -14.38
N THR A 45 2.86 -1.45 -13.74
CA THR A 45 1.55 -0.84 -13.96
C THR A 45 0.96 -0.35 -12.62
N PRO A 46 -0.06 0.53 -12.65
CA PRO A 46 -0.77 0.92 -11.43
C PRO A 46 -1.40 -0.26 -10.69
N GLU A 47 -1.96 -1.24 -11.41
CA GLU A 47 -2.55 -2.45 -10.82
C GLU A 47 -1.50 -3.27 -10.08
N GLU A 48 -0.32 -3.46 -10.68
CA GLU A 48 0.78 -4.18 -10.02
C GLU A 48 1.27 -3.45 -8.78
N ALA A 49 1.37 -2.12 -8.82
CA ALA A 49 1.79 -1.32 -7.67
C ALA A 49 0.78 -1.44 -6.51
N LEU A 50 -0.53 -1.40 -6.81
CA LEU A 50 -1.59 -1.57 -5.82
C LEU A 50 -1.67 -3.00 -5.28
N ALA A 51 -1.54 -4.02 -6.12
CA ALA A 51 -1.54 -5.41 -5.69
C ALA A 51 -0.34 -5.70 -4.78
N ASN A 52 0.84 -5.18 -5.12
CA ASN A 52 2.03 -5.30 -4.28
C ASN A 52 1.92 -4.46 -3.00
N LEU A 53 1.19 -3.33 -3.02
CA LEU A 53 0.92 -2.53 -1.82
C LEU A 53 -0.02 -3.27 -0.87
N ALA A 54 -1.13 -3.83 -1.38
CA ALA A 54 -2.09 -4.59 -0.59
C ALA A 54 -1.43 -5.75 0.16
N ALA A 55 -0.57 -6.52 -0.52
CA ALA A 55 0.18 -7.61 0.11
C ALA A 55 1.20 -7.11 1.17
N ALA A 56 1.78 -5.93 0.95
CA ALA A 56 2.70 -5.33 1.91
C ALA A 56 1.96 -4.78 3.15
N VAL A 57 0.78 -4.18 2.96
CA VAL A 57 -0.09 -3.71 4.04
C VAL A 57 -0.63 -4.88 4.85
N GLU A 58 -1.10 -5.95 4.20
CA GLU A 58 -1.54 -7.19 4.89
C GLU A 58 -0.42 -7.76 5.78
N GLY A 59 0.81 -7.86 5.25
CA GLY A 59 1.97 -8.30 6.03
C GLY A 59 2.38 -7.33 7.14
N TYR A 60 2.15 -6.02 6.96
CA TYR A 60 2.35 -5.02 8.01
C TYR A 60 1.32 -5.22 9.13
N THR A 61 0.03 -5.28 8.80
CA THR A 61 -1.05 -5.48 9.77
C THR A 61 -0.91 -6.79 10.52
N ASP A 62 -0.57 -7.89 9.85
CA ASP A 62 -0.33 -9.19 10.51
C ASP A 62 0.83 -9.09 11.52
N ALA A 63 1.85 -8.30 11.23
CA ALA A 63 3.01 -8.11 12.11
C ALA A 63 2.74 -7.14 13.26
N THR A 64 1.86 -6.16 13.09
CA THR A 64 1.47 -5.21 14.15
C THR A 64 0.31 -5.70 15.01
N ASP A 65 -0.61 -6.51 14.46
CA ASP A 65 -1.71 -7.11 15.22
C ASP A 65 -1.22 -8.23 16.15
N ASP A 66 -0.09 -8.87 15.83
CA ASP A 66 0.59 -9.87 16.69
C ASP A 66 1.61 -9.24 17.66
N ASP A 67 1.43 -7.96 18.04
CA ASP A 67 2.17 -7.34 19.14
C ASP A 67 1.47 -7.59 20.49
N PRO A 68 1.85 -8.62 21.28
CA PRO A 68 1.60 -8.62 22.70
C PRO A 68 2.54 -7.58 23.30
N GLY A 69 2.08 -6.32 23.31
CA GLY A 69 2.88 -5.15 23.64
C GLY A 69 3.94 -5.38 24.73
N ASP A 70 5.14 -4.89 24.46
CA ASP A 70 6.20 -4.61 25.44
C ASP A 70 6.55 -5.77 26.40
N ASP A 71 7.45 -6.66 25.98
CA ASP A 71 8.41 -7.28 26.94
C ASP A 71 9.82 -7.40 26.35
N TRP A 72 10.35 -6.27 25.88
CA TRP A 72 11.76 -6.09 25.54
C TRP A 72 12.39 -5.15 26.59
N LEU A 73 12.36 -5.58 27.86
CA LEU A 73 13.07 -4.95 28.99
C LEU A 73 14.48 -5.53 29.17
#